data_AF-A0A1Q3BI48-F1
#
_entry.id   AF-A0A1Q3BI48-F1
#
_cell.length_a   1.000
_cell.length_b   1.000
_cell.length_c   1.000
_cell.angle_alpha   90.00
_cell.angle_beta   90.00
_cell.angle_gamma   90.00
#
_symmetry.space_group_name_H-M   'P 1'
#
loop_
_entity.id
_entity.type
_entity.pdbx_description
1 polymer ?
#
loop_
_entity_poly.entity_id
_entity_poly.type
_entity_poly.pdbx_seq_one_letter_code
_entity_poly.pdbx_strand_id
1 'polypeptide(L)'
;MATIYVVNDNVNRFINMPPLFDVNNFNEWKIKMTSFMQSIDYDVWDIVVFGPELPKENVSNSRIRYDGNERDLLKLNAQVKHIIFCSLSSNVFERISLCDSAKEIWEKLEDCYGTNSCLMALEESDNESDEDDTSKSENEVSYDDFVEVVDRYTSIISSLKNKIKCLTIENNELKSNVSLMNDNVAGKDEIVLLKKEICRLSKENDSLKNELHIVNMSLELSSNFKDGNEKL
;
A
#
# COMPACT_ATOMS: atom_id res chain seq x y z
N MET A 1 37.70 3.41 7.20
CA MET A 1 36.41 3.85 6.65
C MET A 1 35.48 2.66 6.63
N ALA A 2 34.61 2.52 7.64
CA ALA A 2 33.54 1.53 7.63
C ALA A 2 32.25 2.29 7.34
N THR A 3 31.69 2.08 6.15
CA THR A 3 30.43 2.68 5.74
C THR A 3 29.30 1.84 6.31
N ILE A 4 28.60 2.37 7.31
CA ILE A 4 27.35 1.79 7.82
C ILE A 4 26.27 2.12 6.80
N TYR A 5 25.82 1.13 6.05
CA TYR A 5 24.57 1.24 5.29
C TYR A 5 23.42 1.18 6.29
N VAL A 6 22.84 2.36 6.59
CA VAL A 6 21.50 2.44 7.16
C VAL A 6 20.55 2.01 6.06
N VAL A 7 20.19 0.73 6.03
CA VAL A 7 19.12 0.22 5.17
C VAL A 7 17.81 0.77 5.73
N ASN A 8 17.15 1.56 4.90
CA ASN A 8 15.91 2.28 5.15
C ASN A 8 14.79 1.31 5.58
N ASP A 9 14.36 1.37 6.85
CA ASP A 9 13.34 0.49 7.45
C ASP A 9 12.00 0.43 6.68
N ASN A 10 11.71 1.46 5.88
CA ASN A 10 10.51 1.52 5.04
C ASN A 10 10.56 0.62 3.80
N VAL A 11 11.75 0.32 3.26
CA VAL A 11 11.91 -0.58 2.10
C VAL A 11 11.85 -2.04 2.55
N ASN A 12 12.37 -2.31 3.75
CA ASN A 12 12.33 -3.64 4.36
C ASN A 12 10.91 -4.11 4.69
N ARG A 13 9.96 -3.19 4.84
CA ARG A 13 8.55 -3.51 5.14
C ARG A 13 7.81 -4.14 3.96
N PHE A 14 8.17 -3.81 2.72
CA PHE A 14 7.56 -4.40 1.52
C PHE A 14 8.20 -5.74 1.14
N ILE A 15 9.49 -5.92 1.45
CA ILE A 15 10.22 -7.17 1.18
C ILE A 15 9.70 -8.34 2.04
N ASN A 16 9.12 -8.04 3.20
CA ASN A 16 8.60 -9.04 4.14
C ASN A 16 7.07 -9.20 4.08
N MET A 17 6.39 -8.58 3.12
CA MET A 17 4.93 -8.66 3.03
C MET A 17 4.50 -9.67 1.96
N PRO A 18 3.62 -10.64 2.28
CA PRO A 18 3.14 -11.59 1.29
C PRO A 18 2.42 -10.89 0.12
N PRO A 19 2.51 -11.43 -1.10
CA PRO A 19 1.80 -10.89 -2.25
C PRO A 19 0.30 -10.97 -2.03
N LEU A 20 -0.41 -9.87 -2.28
CA LEU A 20 -1.87 -9.81 -2.15
C LEU A 20 -2.57 -10.77 -3.12
N PHE A 21 -3.59 -11.47 -2.62
CA PHE A 21 -4.38 -12.43 -3.38
C PHE A 21 -5.26 -11.73 -4.41
N ASP A 22 -5.18 -12.20 -5.66
CA ASP A 22 -6.04 -11.76 -6.76
C ASP A 22 -6.84 -12.96 -7.30
N VAL A 23 -8.15 -12.95 -7.06
CA VAL A 23 -9.10 -13.96 -7.55
C VAL A 23 -9.07 -14.08 -9.07
N ASN A 24 -8.82 -12.99 -9.79
CA ASN A 24 -8.84 -12.98 -11.26
C ASN A 24 -7.52 -13.50 -11.87
N ASN A 25 -6.46 -13.60 -11.07
CA ASN A 25 -5.14 -13.99 -11.54
C ASN A 25 -4.43 -14.89 -10.51
N PHE A 26 -5.14 -15.95 -10.14
CA PHE A 26 -4.67 -16.92 -9.16
C PHE A 26 -3.29 -17.50 -9.54
N ASN A 27 -3.05 -17.81 -10.82
CA ASN A 27 -1.79 -18.39 -11.26
C ASN A 27 -0.60 -17.45 -11.01
N GLU A 28 -0.77 -16.14 -11.26
CA GLU A 28 0.29 -15.17 -10.96
C GLU A 28 0.51 -15.03 -9.45
N TRP A 29 -0.58 -14.96 -8.67
CA TRP A 29 -0.48 -14.93 -7.21
C TRP A 29 0.24 -16.17 -6.67
N LYS A 30 -0.13 -17.36 -7.16
CA LYS A 30 0.45 -18.64 -6.76
C LYS A 30 1.96 -18.65 -6.97
N ILE A 31 2.44 -18.26 -8.17
CA ILE A 31 3.87 -18.18 -8.47
C ILE A 31 4.60 -17.22 -7.52
N LYS A 32 4.02 -16.04 -7.28
CA LYS A 32 4.59 -15.02 -6.38
C LYS A 32 4.63 -15.51 -4.93
N MET A 33 3.55 -16.13 -4.46
CA MET A 33 3.42 -16.62 -3.09
C MET A 33 4.36 -17.78 -2.81
N THR A 34 4.47 -18.74 -3.74
CA THR A 34 5.45 -19.84 -3.66
C THR A 34 6.87 -19.28 -3.58
N SER A 35 7.22 -18.33 -4.46
CA SER A 35 8.56 -17.70 -4.46
C SER A 35 8.83 -16.96 -3.15
N PHE A 36 7.83 -16.26 -2.59
CA PHE A 36 7.92 -15.56 -1.33
C PHE A 36 8.19 -16.53 -0.16
N MET A 37 7.41 -17.62 -0.04
CA MET A 37 7.60 -18.61 1.02
C MET A 37 8.98 -19.28 0.94
N GLN A 38 9.41 -19.70 -0.26
CA GLN A 38 10.73 -20.29 -0.49
C GLN A 38 11.89 -19.32 -0.16
N SER A 39 11.66 -18.02 -0.31
CA SER A 39 12.66 -17.01 0.07
C SER A 39 12.78 -16.80 1.59
N ILE A 40 11.74 -17.18 2.36
CA ILE A 40 11.78 -17.19 3.83
C ILE A 40 12.55 -18.41 4.31
N ASP A 41 12.08 -19.60 3.93
CA ASP A 41 12.70 -20.89 4.20
C ASP A 41 12.02 -21.96 3.33
N TYR A 42 12.76 -22.99 2.91
CA TYR A 42 12.15 -24.13 2.21
C TYR A 42 11.26 -24.95 3.14
N ASP A 43 11.56 -25.01 4.45
CA ASP A 43 10.72 -25.71 5.42
C ASP A 43 9.30 -25.10 5.51
N VAL A 44 9.17 -23.79 5.24
CA VAL A 44 7.87 -23.08 5.15
C VAL A 44 7.07 -23.56 3.94
N TRP A 45 7.75 -23.76 2.79
CA TRP A 45 7.10 -24.29 1.59
C TRP A 45 6.74 -25.78 1.72
N ASP A 46 7.59 -26.57 2.37
CA ASP A 46 7.36 -28.00 2.59
C ASP A 46 6.09 -28.25 3.41
N ILE A 47 5.76 -27.38 4.37
CA ILE A 47 4.48 -27.45 5.09
C ILE A 47 3.27 -27.26 4.18
N VAL A 48 3.37 -26.45 3.12
CA VAL A 48 2.28 -26.28 2.14
C VAL A 48 2.09 -27.57 1.33
N VAL A 49 3.19 -28.21 0.93
CA VAL A 49 3.16 -29.40 0.06
C VAL A 49 2.78 -30.66 0.83
N PHE A 50 3.40 -30.88 1.99
CA PHE A 50 3.28 -32.13 2.73
C PHE A 50 2.27 -32.03 3.87
N GLY A 51 2.06 -30.82 4.43
CA GLY A 51 1.26 -30.60 5.63
C GLY A 51 2.04 -30.93 6.91
N PRO A 52 1.52 -30.56 8.09
CA PRO A 52 2.11 -30.98 9.34
C PRO A 52 1.84 -32.48 9.55
N GLU A 53 2.87 -33.32 9.53
CA GLU A 53 2.77 -34.73 9.92
C GLU A 53 2.58 -34.83 11.44
N LEU A 54 1.32 -34.75 11.89
CA LEU A 54 0.97 -35.01 13.28
C LEU A 54 0.46 -36.44 13.44
N PRO A 55 0.75 -37.11 14.57
CA PRO A 55 0.14 -38.40 14.86
C PRO A 55 -1.39 -38.27 14.86
N LYS A 56 -2.06 -39.05 14.02
CA LYS A 56 -3.53 -39.15 14.02
C LYS A 56 -3.96 -39.88 15.29
N GLU A 57 -4.58 -39.14 16.21
CA GLU A 57 -5.26 -39.56 17.44
C GLU A 57 -4.55 -40.58 18.36
N ASN A 58 -4.21 -40.12 19.57
CA ASN A 58 -4.42 -40.97 20.75
C ASN A 58 -5.72 -40.53 21.42
N VAL A 59 -6.78 -41.29 21.18
CA VAL A 59 -8.05 -41.20 21.89
C VAL A 59 -7.77 -41.41 23.40
N SER A 60 -8.26 -40.49 24.21
CA SER A 60 -8.31 -40.47 25.69
C SER A 60 -7.22 -39.66 26.44
N ASN A 61 -7.69 -38.54 26.99
CA ASN A 61 -7.32 -37.90 28.26
C ASN A 61 -5.87 -37.38 28.53
N SER A 62 -5.89 -36.09 28.87
CA SER A 62 -4.92 -35.30 29.66
C SER A 62 -3.64 -34.85 28.94
N ARG A 63 -3.61 -33.56 28.57
CA ARG A 63 -2.45 -32.81 28.08
C ARG A 63 -1.66 -33.53 26.98
N ILE A 64 -2.11 -33.38 25.73
CA ILE A 64 -1.29 -33.67 24.54
C ILE A 64 0.06 -32.95 24.74
N ARG A 65 1.10 -33.71 25.10
CA ARG A 65 2.46 -33.21 25.14
C ARG A 65 3.04 -33.51 23.78
N TYR A 66 2.96 -32.51 22.90
CA TYR A 66 3.75 -32.54 21.68
C TYR A 66 5.23 -32.69 22.05
N ASP A 67 6.00 -33.45 21.28
CA ASP A 67 7.46 -33.45 21.41
C ASP A 67 8.07 -32.16 20.85
N GLY A 68 9.41 -32.06 20.82
CA GLY A 68 10.09 -30.87 20.30
C GLY A 68 9.82 -30.66 18.81
N ASN A 69 9.89 -31.74 18.02
CA ASN A 69 9.76 -31.72 16.57
C ASN A 69 8.30 -31.44 16.16
N GLU A 70 7.33 -32.05 16.84
CA GLU A 70 5.89 -31.81 16.62
C GLU A 70 5.52 -30.34 16.90
N ARG A 71 6.09 -29.75 17.97
CA ARG A 71 5.89 -28.32 18.24
C ARG A 71 6.46 -27.44 17.14
N ASP A 72 7.60 -27.79 16.57
CA ASP A 72 8.24 -27.00 15.53
C ASP A 72 7.46 -27.10 14.21
N LEU A 73 6.93 -28.27 13.86
CA LEU A 73 5.99 -28.45 12.74
C LEU A 73 4.70 -27.62 12.94
N LEU A 74 4.12 -27.63 14.15
CA LEU A 74 2.94 -26.81 14.46
C LEU A 74 3.22 -25.30 14.33
N LYS A 75 4.40 -24.85 14.74
CA LYS A 75 4.81 -23.44 14.59
C LYS A 75 4.95 -23.08 13.11
N LEU A 76 5.61 -23.92 12.32
CA LEU A 76 5.74 -23.68 10.87
C LEU A 76 4.37 -23.65 10.20
N ASN A 77 3.47 -24.59 10.52
CA ASN A 77 2.09 -24.56 10.05
C ASN A 77 1.36 -23.27 10.44
N ALA A 78 1.44 -22.84 11.70
CA ALA A 78 0.85 -21.58 12.13
C ALA A 78 1.43 -20.36 11.39
N GLN A 79 2.74 -20.34 11.15
CA GLN A 79 3.42 -19.30 10.40
C GLN A 79 2.93 -19.24 8.95
N VAL A 80 2.84 -20.39 8.27
CA VAL A 80 2.36 -20.47 6.89
C VAL A 80 0.89 -20.05 6.80
N LYS A 81 0.03 -20.50 7.71
CA LYS A 81 -1.37 -20.04 7.78
C LYS A 81 -1.44 -18.52 7.90
N HIS A 82 -0.61 -17.92 8.76
CA HIS A 82 -0.56 -16.48 8.92
C HIS A 82 -0.13 -15.76 7.64
N ILE A 83 0.92 -16.25 6.97
CA ILE A 83 1.40 -15.72 5.68
C ILE A 83 0.27 -15.72 4.65
N ILE A 84 -0.43 -16.85 4.50
CA ILE A 84 -1.55 -16.96 3.56
C ILE A 84 -2.67 -15.99 3.97
N PHE A 85 -3.13 -16.01 5.21
CA PHE A 85 -4.22 -15.13 5.66
C PHE A 85 -3.92 -13.64 5.47
N CYS A 86 -2.67 -13.21 5.68
CA CYS A 86 -2.27 -11.82 5.43
C CYS A 86 -2.35 -11.40 3.96
N SER A 87 -2.40 -12.35 3.03
CA SER A 87 -2.60 -12.07 1.60
C SER A 87 -4.06 -12.01 1.18
N LEU A 88 -4.99 -12.55 1.96
CA LEU A 88 -6.39 -12.74 1.53
C LEU A 88 -7.27 -11.54 1.82
N SER A 89 -8.28 -11.35 0.99
CA SER A 89 -9.41 -10.47 1.29
C SER A 89 -10.40 -11.16 2.24
N SER A 90 -11.23 -10.40 2.95
CA SER A 90 -12.18 -10.95 3.93
C SER A 90 -13.12 -12.01 3.36
N ASN A 91 -13.57 -11.85 2.11
CA ASN A 91 -14.47 -12.81 1.46
C ASN A 91 -13.79 -14.17 1.21
N VAL A 92 -12.54 -14.17 0.76
CA VAL A 92 -11.78 -15.40 0.51
C VAL A 92 -11.40 -16.04 1.85
N PHE A 93 -11.01 -15.24 2.83
CA PHE A 93 -10.71 -15.69 4.19
C PHE A 93 -11.87 -16.46 4.81
N GLU A 94 -13.10 -15.95 4.74
CA GLU A 94 -14.27 -16.61 5.33
C GLU A 94 -14.45 -18.04 4.81
N ARG A 95 -14.26 -18.26 3.50
CA ARG A 95 -14.42 -19.55 2.84
C ARG A 95 -13.39 -20.61 3.25
N ILE A 96 -12.19 -20.18 3.62
CA ILE A 96 -11.05 -21.06 3.92
C ILE A 96 -10.64 -21.01 5.40
N SER A 97 -11.32 -20.21 6.22
CA SER A 97 -10.97 -19.97 7.64
C SER A 97 -11.08 -21.21 8.53
N LEU A 98 -11.95 -22.16 8.15
CA LEU A 98 -12.18 -23.41 8.86
C LEU A 98 -11.14 -24.50 8.58
N CYS A 99 -10.23 -24.28 7.62
CA CYS A 99 -9.20 -25.26 7.30
C CYS A 99 -8.18 -25.38 8.44
N ASP A 100 -7.84 -26.62 8.79
CA ASP A 100 -7.01 -26.95 9.95
C ASP A 100 -5.53 -26.72 9.67
N SER A 101 -5.09 -27.00 8.44
CA SER A 101 -3.69 -26.90 8.03
C SER A 101 -3.44 -25.88 6.91
N ALA A 102 -2.21 -25.40 6.79
CA ALA A 102 -1.79 -24.56 5.68
C ALA A 102 -1.90 -25.28 4.33
N LYS A 103 -1.64 -26.59 4.31
CA LYS A 103 -1.83 -27.43 3.13
C LYS A 103 -3.28 -27.46 2.67
N GLU A 104 -4.21 -27.72 3.59
CA GLU A 104 -5.64 -27.74 3.28
C GLU A 104 -6.13 -26.38 2.76
N ILE A 105 -5.64 -25.28 3.35
CA ILE A 105 -5.91 -23.93 2.83
C ILE A 105 -5.43 -23.80 1.39
N TRP A 106 -4.20 -24.24 1.11
CA TRP A 106 -3.60 -24.12 -0.21
C TRP A 106 -4.33 -24.96 -1.26
N GLU A 107 -4.63 -26.23 -0.95
CA GLU A 107 -5.42 -27.13 -1.79
C GLU A 107 -6.80 -26.54 -2.07
N LYS A 108 -7.49 -26.01 -1.04
CA LYS A 108 -8.79 -25.37 -1.23
C LYS A 108 -8.72 -24.12 -2.11
N LEU A 109 -7.65 -23.33 -2.01
CA LEU A 109 -7.43 -22.18 -2.91
C LEU A 109 -7.18 -22.64 -4.35
N GLU A 110 -6.44 -23.74 -4.56
CA GLU A 110 -6.24 -24.33 -5.89
C GLU A 110 -7.54 -24.88 -6.48
N ASP A 111 -8.35 -25.58 -5.69
CA ASP A 111 -9.65 -26.07 -6.12
C ASP A 111 -10.58 -24.90 -6.47
N CYS A 112 -10.59 -23.86 -5.63
CA CYS A 112 -11.46 -22.71 -5.78
C CYS A 112 -11.06 -21.79 -6.95
N TYR A 113 -9.76 -21.66 -7.26
CA TYR A 113 -9.27 -20.59 -8.13
C TYR A 113 -8.21 -21.03 -9.15
N GLY A 114 -7.64 -22.24 -9.04
CA GLY A 114 -6.61 -22.80 -9.92
C GLY A 114 -7.14 -23.34 -11.25
N THR A 115 -8.42 -23.68 -11.28
CA THR A 115 -9.19 -23.96 -12.50
C THR A 115 -10.29 -22.92 -12.60
N ASN A 116 -10.60 -22.41 -13.81
CA ASN A 116 -11.72 -21.47 -14.07
C ASN A 116 -13.12 -22.05 -13.70
N SER A 117 -13.22 -23.07 -12.85
CA SER A 117 -14.38 -23.93 -12.62
C SER A 117 -15.21 -23.59 -11.37
N CYS A 118 -14.86 -22.57 -10.58
CA CYS A 118 -15.67 -22.22 -9.41
C CYS A 118 -16.85 -21.29 -9.68
N LEU A 119 -17.18 -21.12 -10.96
CA LEU A 119 -18.54 -20.73 -11.34
C LEU A 119 -19.54 -21.91 -11.25
N MET A 120 -19.11 -23.17 -11.05
CA MET A 120 -20.03 -24.34 -11.13
C MET A 120 -20.38 -24.99 -9.79
N ALA A 121 -19.69 -24.67 -8.68
CA ALA A 121 -19.98 -25.30 -7.37
C ALA A 121 -21.20 -24.69 -6.63
N LEU A 122 -22.05 -23.94 -7.32
CA LEU A 122 -23.30 -23.38 -6.78
C LEU A 122 -24.55 -24.13 -7.29
N GLU A 123 -24.42 -25.13 -8.17
CA GLU A 123 -25.59 -25.79 -8.82
C GLU A 123 -25.70 -27.32 -8.63
N GLU A 124 -24.76 -28.01 -7.95
CA GLU A 124 -24.78 -29.49 -7.84
C GLU A 124 -24.95 -30.03 -6.41
N SER A 125 -25.88 -29.49 -5.61
CA SER A 125 -26.30 -30.15 -4.36
C SER A 125 -27.74 -30.65 -4.33
N ASP A 126 -28.43 -30.66 -5.48
CA ASP A 126 -29.75 -31.26 -5.61
C ASP A 126 -29.68 -32.37 -6.67
N ASN A 127 -29.38 -33.61 -6.26
CA ASN A 127 -30.07 -34.84 -6.69
C ASN A 127 -29.36 -36.13 -6.19
N GLU A 128 -30.12 -36.88 -5.39
CA GLU A 128 -30.13 -38.34 -5.17
C GLU A 128 -28.97 -39.03 -4.42
N SER A 129 -29.21 -39.32 -3.13
CA SER A 129 -29.23 -40.71 -2.65
C SER A 129 -30.14 -40.85 -1.42
N ASP A 130 -31.08 -41.79 -1.49
CA ASP A 130 -32.12 -42.07 -0.49
C ASP A 130 -31.61 -42.58 0.87
N GLU A 131 -32.45 -42.33 1.88
CA GLU A 131 -32.51 -42.90 3.24
C GLU A 131 -31.49 -42.43 4.30
N ASP A 132 -31.90 -41.52 5.20
CA ASP A 132 -32.34 -41.82 6.57
C ASP A 132 -32.32 -40.54 7.45
N ASP A 133 -33.20 -40.52 8.45
CA ASP A 133 -33.46 -39.50 9.47
C ASP A 133 -32.28 -38.59 9.86
N THR A 134 -32.52 -37.27 10.00
CA THR A 134 -32.31 -36.48 11.25
C THR A 134 -32.42 -34.96 11.01
N SER A 135 -33.43 -34.34 11.63
CA SER A 135 -33.61 -32.91 11.97
C SER A 135 -33.38 -31.83 10.89
N LYS A 136 -34.48 -31.22 10.45
CA LYS A 136 -34.53 -29.97 9.67
C LYS A 136 -33.82 -28.82 10.39
N SER A 137 -32.72 -28.36 9.80
CA SER A 137 -32.11 -27.05 10.06
C SER A 137 -32.65 -26.08 9.00
N GLU A 138 -33.64 -25.28 9.38
CA GLU A 138 -34.21 -24.20 8.56
C GLU A 138 -33.16 -23.10 8.39
N ASN A 139 -32.47 -23.08 7.25
CA ASN A 139 -31.65 -21.96 6.79
C ASN A 139 -31.78 -21.84 5.25
N GLU A 140 -33.01 -22.00 4.75
CA GLU A 140 -33.33 -21.81 3.34
C GLU A 140 -33.48 -20.31 3.09
N VAL A 141 -32.49 -19.70 2.43
CA VAL A 141 -32.52 -18.29 2.04
C VAL A 141 -33.56 -18.13 0.93
N SER A 142 -34.57 -17.30 1.16
CA SER A 142 -35.65 -17.10 0.19
C SER A 142 -35.14 -16.38 -1.06
N TYR A 143 -35.71 -16.69 -2.22
CA TYR A 143 -35.44 -15.95 -3.46
C TYR A 143 -35.70 -14.44 -3.29
N ASP A 144 -36.68 -14.07 -2.45
CA ASP A 144 -36.95 -12.67 -2.10
C ASP A 144 -35.76 -12.01 -1.37
N ASP A 145 -35.08 -12.72 -0.48
CA ASP A 145 -33.91 -12.21 0.24
C ASP A 145 -32.75 -11.96 -0.74
N PHE A 146 -32.59 -12.84 -1.73
CA PHE A 146 -31.59 -12.67 -2.80
C PHE A 146 -31.90 -11.45 -3.68
N VAL A 147 -33.16 -11.27 -4.07
CA VAL A 147 -33.58 -10.08 -4.85
C VAL A 147 -33.32 -8.80 -4.08
N GLU A 148 -33.61 -8.74 -2.78
CA GLU A 148 -33.33 -7.56 -1.95
C GLU A 148 -31.82 -7.27 -1.87
N VAL A 149 -30.99 -8.31 -1.74
CA VAL A 149 -29.52 -8.15 -1.78
C VAL A 149 -29.08 -7.56 -3.12
N VAL A 150 -29.58 -8.09 -4.24
CA VAL A 150 -29.25 -7.61 -5.59
C VAL A 150 -29.68 -6.15 -5.79
N ASP A 151 -30.85 -5.76 -5.32
CA ASP A 151 -31.34 -4.38 -5.41
C ASP A 151 -30.47 -3.41 -4.59
N ARG A 152 -30.06 -3.81 -3.38
CA ARG A 152 -29.13 -3.02 -2.55
C ARG A 152 -27.79 -2.82 -3.25
N TYR A 153 -27.20 -3.88 -3.80
CA TYR A 153 -25.94 -3.76 -4.54
C TYR A 153 -26.10 -2.92 -5.80
N THR A 154 -27.19 -3.07 -6.55
CA THR A 154 -27.49 -2.27 -7.74
C THR A 154 -27.61 -0.78 -7.41
N SER A 155 -28.25 -0.45 -6.28
CA SER A 155 -28.34 0.91 -5.76
C SER A 155 -26.97 1.48 -5.40
N ILE A 156 -26.14 0.72 -4.68
CA ILE A 156 -24.76 1.11 -4.33
C ILE A 156 -23.93 1.36 -5.58
N ILE A 157 -23.96 0.43 -6.55
CA ILE A 157 -23.23 0.54 -7.82
C ILE A 157 -23.64 1.81 -8.57
N SER A 158 -24.94 2.11 -8.60
CA SER A 158 -25.47 3.31 -9.27
C SER A 158 -25.01 4.59 -8.59
N SER A 159 -25.02 4.63 -7.26
CA SER A 159 -24.51 5.75 -6.46
C SER A 159 -23.02 6.00 -6.71
N LEU A 160 -22.22 4.94 -6.71
CA LEU A 160 -20.78 5.03 -6.98
C LEU A 160 -20.49 5.49 -8.40
N LYS A 161 -21.20 4.98 -9.40
CA LYS A 161 -21.08 5.44 -10.80
C LYS A 161 -21.34 6.95 -10.93
N ASN A 162 -22.37 7.45 -10.25
CA ASN A 162 -22.68 8.88 -10.24
C ASN A 162 -21.56 9.68 -9.57
N LYS A 163 -21.04 9.20 -8.42
CA LYS A 163 -19.95 9.88 -7.71
C LYS A 163 -18.66 9.94 -8.56
N ILE A 164 -18.30 8.86 -9.24
CA ILE A 164 -17.15 8.81 -10.16
C ILE A 164 -17.35 9.81 -11.31
N LYS A 165 -18.56 9.90 -11.87
CA LYS A 165 -18.87 10.88 -12.92
C LYS A 165 -18.67 12.31 -12.42
N CYS A 166 -19.15 12.64 -11.22
CA CYS A 166 -18.95 13.96 -10.62
C CYS A 166 -17.47 14.28 -10.38
N LEU A 167 -16.72 13.36 -9.78
CA LEU A 167 -15.28 13.54 -9.53
C LEU A 167 -14.47 13.69 -10.82
N THR A 168 -14.90 13.04 -11.90
CA THR A 168 -14.28 13.18 -13.22
C THR A 168 -14.47 14.60 -13.77
N ILE A 169 -15.65 15.19 -13.59
CA ILE A 169 -15.94 16.57 -14.01
C ILE A 169 -15.10 17.55 -13.19
N GLU A 170 -15.12 17.43 -11.86
CA GLU A 170 -14.36 18.29 -10.95
C GLU A 170 -12.85 18.24 -11.24
N ASN A 171 -12.29 17.05 -11.49
CA ASN A 171 -10.89 16.91 -11.87
C ASN A 171 -10.55 17.60 -13.19
N ASN A 172 -11.43 17.55 -14.18
CA ASN A 172 -11.22 18.23 -15.46
C ASN A 172 -11.26 19.75 -15.28
N GLU A 173 -12.17 20.27 -14.45
CA GLU A 173 -12.23 21.70 -14.11
C GLU A 173 -10.97 22.16 -13.38
N LEU A 174 -10.52 21.41 -12.36
CA LEU A 174 -9.27 21.70 -11.64
C LEU A 174 -8.06 21.68 -12.59
N LYS A 175 -7.98 20.70 -13.49
CA LYS A 175 -6.90 20.62 -14.48
C LYS A 175 -6.89 21.82 -15.43
N SER A 176 -8.07 22.28 -15.86
CA SER A 176 -8.21 23.50 -16.67
C SER A 176 -7.74 24.74 -15.89
N ASN A 177 -8.17 24.88 -14.63
CA ASN A 177 -7.77 26.00 -13.76
C ASN A 177 -6.25 26.03 -13.52
N VAL A 178 -5.62 24.88 -13.31
CA VAL A 178 -4.16 24.77 -13.18
C VAL A 178 -3.46 25.20 -14.48
N SER A 179 -3.99 24.86 -15.65
CA SER A 179 -3.46 25.33 -16.94
C SER A 179 -3.52 26.85 -17.04
N LEU A 180 -4.68 27.46 -16.74
CA LEU A 180 -4.85 28.91 -16.77
C LEU A 180 -3.93 29.64 -15.77
N MET A 181 -3.68 29.04 -14.60
CA MET A 181 -2.76 29.59 -13.62
C MET A 181 -1.30 29.53 -14.09
N ASN A 182 -0.92 28.49 -14.83
CA ASN A 182 0.39 28.42 -15.46
C ASN A 182 0.54 29.41 -16.62
N ASP A 183 -0.55 29.76 -17.31
CA ASP A 183 -0.51 30.70 -18.44
C ASP A 183 -0.43 32.19 -17.99
N ASN A 184 -0.71 32.50 -16.71
CA ASN A 184 -0.47 33.83 -16.11
C ASN A 184 1.03 34.18 -15.89
N VAL A 185 1.92 33.58 -16.69
CA VAL A 185 3.38 33.81 -16.76
C VAL A 185 3.76 35.29 -16.96
N ALA A 186 2.87 36.13 -17.49
CA ALA A 186 3.11 37.57 -17.66
C ALA A 186 3.55 38.27 -16.36
N GLY A 187 2.97 37.90 -15.21
CA GLY A 187 3.37 38.46 -13.91
C GLY A 187 4.74 37.97 -13.43
N LYS A 188 5.17 36.76 -13.82
CA LYS A 188 6.50 36.24 -13.50
C LYS A 188 7.59 36.99 -14.26
N ASP A 189 7.35 37.32 -15.54
CA ASP A 189 8.33 38.02 -16.37
C ASP A 189 8.56 39.46 -15.90
N GLU A 190 7.50 40.17 -15.51
CA GLU A 190 7.60 41.52 -14.94
C GLU A 190 8.35 41.52 -13.59
N ILE A 191 8.09 40.52 -12.73
CA ILE A 191 8.85 40.33 -11.48
C ILE A 191 10.34 40.06 -11.75
N VAL A 192 10.66 39.29 -12.79
CA VAL A 192 12.06 39.00 -13.17
C VAL A 192 12.76 40.27 -13.66
N LEU A 193 12.09 41.10 -14.47
CA LEU A 193 12.62 42.38 -14.92
C LEU A 193 12.83 43.37 -13.76
N LEU A 194 11.84 43.50 -12.87
CA LEU A 194 11.96 44.36 -11.68
C LEU A 194 13.09 43.91 -10.75
N LYS A 195 13.27 42.60 -10.54
CA LYS A 195 14.40 42.07 -9.76
C LYS A 195 15.75 42.42 -10.38
N LYS A 196 15.87 42.34 -11.71
CA LYS A 196 17.10 42.69 -12.42
C LYS A 196 17.43 44.17 -12.25
N GLU A 197 16.41 45.04 -12.32
CA GLU A 197 16.58 46.47 -12.16
C GLU A 197 16.97 46.88 -10.73
N ILE A 198 16.35 46.27 -9.71
CA ILE A 198 16.74 46.47 -8.30
C ILE A 198 18.21 46.08 -8.08
N CYS A 199 18.68 44.98 -8.67
CA CYS A 199 20.08 44.55 -8.54
C CYS A 199 21.05 45.55 -9.17
N ARG A 200 20.68 46.14 -10.32
CA ARG A 200 21.46 47.18 -10.99
C ARG A 200 21.57 48.43 -10.11
N LEU A 201 20.43 48.93 -9.62
CA LEU A 201 20.36 50.11 -8.76
C LEU A 201 21.11 49.91 -7.44
N SER A 202 21.05 48.71 -6.85
CA SER A 202 21.78 48.40 -5.62
C SER A 202 23.30 48.57 -5.80
N LYS A 203 23.85 48.07 -6.91
CA LYS A 203 25.30 48.19 -7.21
C LYS A 203 25.72 49.63 -7.45
N GLU A 204 24.89 50.39 -8.15
CA GLU A 204 25.12 51.81 -8.40
C GLU A 204 25.14 52.59 -7.08
N ASN A 205 24.21 52.29 -6.18
CA ASN A 205 24.13 52.92 -4.86
C ASN A 205 25.35 52.62 -3.99
N ASP A 206 25.85 51.37 -4.02
CA ASP A 206 27.09 50.99 -3.31
C ASP A 206 28.31 51.76 -3.87
N SER A 207 28.38 51.94 -5.19
CA SER A 207 29.44 52.72 -5.84
C SER A 207 29.39 54.18 -5.41
N LEU A 208 28.21 54.81 -5.49
CA LEU A 208 28.00 56.20 -5.08
C LEU A 208 28.32 56.41 -3.60
N LYS A 209 27.99 55.45 -2.74
CA LYS A 209 28.33 55.49 -1.31
C LYS A 209 29.84 55.49 -1.08
N ASN A 210 30.59 54.73 -1.86
CA ASN A 210 32.06 54.72 -1.79
C ASN A 210 32.66 56.04 -2.28
N GLU A 211 32.15 56.58 -3.40
CA GLU A 211 32.60 57.89 -3.91
C GLU A 211 32.33 59.01 -2.90
N LEU A 212 31.13 59.04 -2.31
CA LEU A 212 30.77 60.00 -1.26
C LEU A 212 31.72 59.92 -0.07
N HIS A 213 32.06 58.70 0.37
CA HIS A 213 33.02 58.49 1.47
C HIS A 213 34.41 59.08 1.14
N ILE A 214 34.90 58.85 -0.08
CA ILE A 214 36.20 59.39 -0.53
C ILE A 214 36.18 60.92 -0.54
N VAL A 215 35.11 61.52 -1.07
CA VAL A 215 34.95 62.99 -1.11
C VAL A 215 34.89 63.55 0.30
N ASN A 216 34.14 62.93 1.21
CA ASN A 216 34.02 63.39 2.59
C ASN A 216 35.37 63.35 3.32
N MET A 217 36.15 62.28 3.14
CA MET A 217 37.49 62.16 3.69
C MET A 217 38.45 63.23 3.14
N SER A 218 38.31 63.56 1.85
CA SER A 218 39.10 64.61 1.20
C SER A 218 38.74 66.01 1.72
N LEU A 219 37.46 66.28 1.98
CA LEU A 219 36.98 67.53 2.58
C LEU A 219 37.49 67.71 4.01
N GLU A 220 37.44 66.66 4.83
CA GLU A 220 37.97 66.68 6.20
C GLU A 220 39.46 66.99 6.22
N LEU A 221 40.25 66.35 5.35
CA LEU A 221 41.68 66.66 5.20
C LEU A 221 41.90 68.12 4.79
N SER A 222 41.15 68.63 3.80
CA SER A 222 41.26 70.02 3.35
C SER A 222 40.93 71.03 4.46
N SER A 223 39.93 70.76 5.30
CA SER A 223 39.58 71.60 6.44
C SER A 223 40.71 71.65 7.46
N ASN A 224 41.27 70.49 7.81
CA ASN A 224 42.37 70.37 8.76
C ASN A 224 43.65 71.09 8.27
N PHE A 225 43.94 71.05 6.97
CA PHE A 225 45.06 71.79 6.38
C PHE A 225 44.87 73.31 6.45
N LYS A 226 43.65 73.80 6.24
CA LYS A 226 43.34 75.23 6.32
C LYS A 226 43.51 75.77 7.74
N ASP A 227 42.99 75.04 8.74
CA ASP A 227 43.10 75.40 10.15
C ASP A 227 44.54 75.34 10.69
N GLY A 228 45.38 74.46 10.12
CA GLY A 228 46.80 74.35 10.45
C GLY A 228 47.66 75.50 9.91
N ASN A 229 47.34 75.99 8.72
CA ASN A 229 48.04 77.13 8.09
C ASN A 229 47.65 78.48 8.69
N GLU A 230 46.46 78.63 9.28
CA GLU A 230 46.04 79.85 9.97
C GLU A 230 46.67 80.01 11.38
N LYS A 231 47.34 78.97 11.91
CA LYS A 231 47.99 78.96 13.24
C LYS A 231 49.51 79.13 13.22
N LEU A 232 50.11 79.32 12.03
CA LEU A 232 51.55 79.58 11.80
C LEU A 232 51.76 81.04 11.41
#